data_AF-A0A2V8HA37-F1
#
_entry.id   AF-A0A2V8HA37-F1
#
_cell.length_a   1.000
_cell.length_b   1.000
_cell.length_c   1.000
_cell.angle_alpha   90.00
_cell.angle_beta   90.00
_cell.angle_gamma   90.00
#
_symmetry.space_group_name_H-M   'P 1'
#
loop_
_entity.id
_entity.type
_entity.pdbx_description
1 polymer ?
#
loop_
_entity_poly.entity_id
_entity_poly.type
_entity_poly.pdbx_seq_one_letter_code
_entity_poly.pdbx_strand_id
1 'polypeptide(L)'
;MTPQTVQGQSQPQATVTLASSAPDGGALVTLTSDNPTAVKVPASVTVAAGSRSASFLVDTATVETSTTVRITASYAGASMAAIVTVMPPPVVPSFNVRSQSRGLGACVVESGAQDFDCFLDGSSSTGFVTSWIWTYRMGTATLGHTSQASNSHPQISTKCAFLDTATGGDGPNGERYLNMTVTLQVQDRNGNTSALMQHDVKVYPNRECGFSY
;
A
#
# COMPACT_ATOMS: atom_id res chain seq x y z
N MET A 1 -7.33 -21.23 20.71
CA MET A 1 -7.11 -19.78 20.49
C MET A 1 -7.11 -19.53 19.01
N THR A 2 -7.87 -18.54 18.54
CA THR A 2 -7.83 -18.11 17.14
C THR A 2 -6.61 -17.19 16.95
N PRO A 3 -5.89 -17.28 15.83
CA PRO A 3 -4.85 -16.32 15.50
C PRO A 3 -5.40 -14.89 15.51
N GLN A 4 -4.65 -13.95 16.09
CA GLN A 4 -4.99 -12.53 16.06
C GLN A 4 -4.19 -11.83 14.97
N THR A 5 -4.84 -10.96 14.21
CA THR A 5 -4.19 -10.15 13.18
C THR A 5 -4.18 -8.70 13.62
N VAL A 6 -3.01 -8.06 13.60
CA VAL A 6 -2.80 -6.68 14.06
C VAL A 6 -1.93 -5.93 13.05
N GLN A 7 -2.08 -4.61 12.96
CA GLN A 7 -1.17 -3.79 12.15
C GLN A 7 0.16 -3.58 12.89
N GLY A 8 1.25 -3.44 12.14
CA GLY A 8 2.52 -2.94 12.69
C GLY A 8 2.37 -1.51 13.26
N GLN A 9 3.31 -1.11 14.12
CA GLN A 9 3.28 0.20 14.82
C GLN A 9 1.99 0.42 15.64
N SER A 10 1.46 -0.65 16.22
CA SER A 10 0.31 -0.58 17.12
C SER A 10 0.64 -1.15 18.49
N GLN A 11 -0.20 -0.83 19.48
CA GLN A 11 -0.09 -1.32 20.85
C GLN A 11 -1.35 -2.09 21.29
N PRO A 12 -1.60 -3.29 20.73
CA PRO A 12 -2.73 -4.09 21.16
C PRO A 12 -2.59 -4.51 22.63
N GLN A 13 -3.71 -4.51 23.35
CA GLN A 13 -3.78 -5.03 24.71
C GLN A 13 -3.98 -6.55 24.68
N ALA A 14 -3.09 -7.28 25.35
CA ALA A 14 -3.20 -8.71 25.57
C ALA A 14 -3.59 -9.01 27.02
N THR A 15 -4.18 -10.18 27.26
CA THR A 15 -4.60 -10.62 28.60
C THR A 15 -4.10 -12.03 28.87
N VAL A 16 -3.45 -12.22 30.02
CA VAL A 16 -3.20 -13.53 30.58
C VAL A 16 -4.38 -13.92 31.45
N THR A 17 -4.86 -15.16 31.30
CA THR A 17 -5.91 -15.73 32.15
C THR A 17 -5.41 -17.05 32.74
N LEU A 18 -5.38 -17.12 34.06
CA LEU A 18 -5.06 -18.33 34.81
C LEU A 18 -6.31 -19.22 34.96
N ALA A 19 -6.08 -20.53 35.10
CA ALA A 19 -7.17 -21.50 35.32
C ALA A 19 -7.84 -21.32 36.70
N SER A 20 -7.09 -20.83 37.69
CA SER A 20 -7.54 -20.56 39.05
C SER A 20 -7.06 -19.17 39.51
N SER A 21 -7.62 -18.69 40.62
CA SER A 21 -7.20 -17.42 41.21
C SER A 21 -5.73 -17.47 41.64
N ALA A 22 -5.00 -16.37 41.41
CA ALA A 22 -3.61 -16.26 41.80
C ALA A 22 -3.46 -16.38 43.33
N PRO A 23 -2.38 -17.03 43.82
CA PRO A 23 -2.12 -17.21 45.25
C PRO A 23 -1.93 -15.89 46.00
N ASP A 24 -1.87 -15.97 47.32
CA ASP A 24 -1.38 -14.87 48.16
C ASP A 24 0.03 -14.46 47.71
N GLY A 25 0.24 -13.17 47.47
CA GLY A 25 1.46 -12.64 46.82
C GLY A 25 1.38 -12.51 45.30
N GLY A 26 0.31 -12.98 44.66
CA GLY A 26 0.07 -12.89 43.22
C GLY A 26 0.81 -13.95 42.40
N ALA A 27 0.61 -13.92 41.08
CA ALA A 27 1.26 -14.84 40.14
C ALA A 27 2.09 -14.05 39.12
N LEU A 28 3.41 -14.20 39.19
CA LEU A 28 4.34 -13.63 38.21
C LEU A 28 4.43 -14.54 36.98
N VAL A 29 3.86 -14.10 35.87
CA VAL A 29 3.85 -14.83 34.60
C VAL A 29 4.98 -14.30 33.72
N THR A 30 5.88 -15.19 33.30
CA THR A 30 6.95 -14.85 32.36
C THR A 30 6.42 -14.88 30.94
N LEU A 31 6.74 -13.87 30.14
CA LEU A 31 6.32 -13.78 28.74
C LEU A 31 7.55 -13.81 27.82
N THR A 32 7.45 -14.54 26.72
CA THR A 32 8.48 -14.58 25.68
C THR A 32 7.87 -14.43 24.30
N SER A 33 8.61 -13.81 23.39
CA SER A 33 8.29 -13.71 21.98
C SER A 33 9.37 -14.44 21.20
N ASP A 34 9.00 -15.27 20.22
CA ASP A 34 9.97 -15.91 19.33
C ASP A 34 10.51 -14.97 18.24
N ASN A 35 9.91 -13.77 18.10
CA ASN A 35 10.40 -12.70 17.24
C ASN A 35 10.24 -11.32 17.92
N PRO A 36 11.14 -10.96 18.85
CA PRO A 36 11.05 -9.72 19.62
C PRO A 36 11.29 -8.44 18.80
N THR A 37 11.82 -8.52 17.57
CA THR A 37 11.97 -7.36 16.69
C THR A 37 10.66 -6.99 16.00
N ALA A 38 9.79 -7.97 15.72
CA ALA A 38 8.46 -7.72 15.16
C ALA A 38 7.38 -7.50 16.23
N VAL A 39 7.45 -8.25 17.34
CA VAL A 39 6.50 -8.17 18.45
C VAL A 39 7.23 -8.25 19.78
N LYS A 40 7.21 -7.13 20.51
CA LYS A 40 7.82 -7.02 21.83
C LYS A 40 6.74 -7.08 22.92
N VAL A 41 7.04 -7.83 23.96
CA VAL A 41 6.20 -7.96 25.16
C VAL A 41 7.03 -7.61 26.40
N PRO A 42 6.41 -7.18 27.51
CA PRO A 42 7.09 -7.10 28.80
C PRO A 42 7.68 -8.46 29.17
N ALA A 43 8.82 -8.50 29.86
CA ALA A 43 9.44 -9.76 30.27
C ALA A 43 8.53 -10.59 31.21
N SER A 44 7.66 -9.91 31.97
CA SER A 44 6.71 -10.54 32.86
C SER A 44 5.48 -9.66 33.11
N VAL A 45 4.38 -10.28 33.52
CA VAL A 45 3.16 -9.63 34.00
C VAL A 45 2.72 -10.28 35.31
N THR A 46 2.28 -9.48 36.28
CA THR A 46 1.80 -9.97 37.58
C THR A 46 0.28 -10.02 37.62
N VAL A 47 -0.29 -11.19 37.87
CA VAL A 47 -1.71 -11.33 38.23
C VAL A 47 -1.86 -11.10 39.72
N ALA A 48 -2.66 -10.11 40.11
CA ALA A 48 -2.88 -9.76 41.51
C ALA A 48 -3.50 -10.94 42.29
N ALA A 49 -3.18 -11.05 43.58
CA ALA A 49 -3.73 -12.08 44.45
C ALA A 49 -5.27 -12.10 44.41
N GLY A 50 -5.86 -13.30 44.36
CA GLY A 50 -7.31 -13.49 44.24
C GLY A 50 -7.89 -13.28 42.83
N SER A 51 -7.21 -12.52 41.97
CA SER A 51 -7.58 -12.33 40.55
C SER A 51 -7.15 -13.50 39.68
N ARG A 52 -7.80 -13.65 38.52
CA ARG A 52 -7.46 -14.68 37.52
C ARG A 52 -6.77 -14.12 36.29
N SER A 53 -6.82 -12.81 36.08
CA SER A 53 -6.33 -12.19 34.85
C SER A 53 -5.51 -10.95 35.12
N ALA A 54 -4.60 -10.67 34.19
CA ALA A 54 -3.87 -9.42 34.08
C ALA A 54 -3.68 -9.07 32.61
N SER A 55 -3.79 -7.78 32.30
CA SER A 55 -3.58 -7.26 30.96
C SER A 55 -2.21 -6.63 30.84
N PHE A 56 -1.63 -6.69 29.64
CA PHE A 56 -0.36 -6.08 29.29
C PHE A 56 -0.42 -5.54 27.86
N LEU A 57 0.42 -4.56 27.57
CA LEU A 57 0.55 -4.02 26.22
C LEU A 57 1.56 -4.85 25.43
N VAL A 58 1.30 -5.01 24.14
CA VAL A 58 2.20 -5.63 23.18
C VAL A 58 2.62 -4.55 22.20
N ASP A 59 3.92 -4.35 22.00
CA ASP A 59 4.43 -3.39 21.01
C ASP A 59 4.68 -4.13 19.69
N THR A 60 4.01 -3.72 18.60
CA THR A 60 4.29 -4.25 17.26
C THR A 60 5.16 -3.29 16.45
N ALA A 61 6.16 -3.82 15.77
CA ALA A 61 7.02 -3.03 14.88
C ALA A 61 6.45 -2.96 13.47
N THR A 62 7.05 -2.11 12.64
CA THR A 62 6.77 -2.11 11.20
C THR A 62 7.38 -3.37 10.58
N VAL A 63 6.60 -4.11 9.80
CA VAL A 63 7.06 -5.27 9.04
C VAL A 63 6.82 -5.04 7.55
N GLU A 64 7.73 -5.52 6.70
CA GLU A 64 7.56 -5.43 5.23
C GLU A 64 6.58 -6.48 4.69
N THR A 65 6.50 -7.61 5.39
CA THR A 65 5.67 -8.75 5.03
C THR A 65 4.93 -9.23 6.27
N SER A 66 3.74 -9.81 6.06
CA SER A 66 2.96 -10.42 7.14
C SER A 66 3.82 -11.38 7.96
N THR A 67 4.02 -11.05 9.23
CA THR A 67 4.94 -11.74 10.13
C THR A 67 4.16 -12.41 11.25
N THR A 68 4.19 -13.74 11.29
CA THR A 68 3.55 -14.52 12.36
C THR A 68 4.53 -14.76 13.50
N VAL A 69 4.11 -14.43 14.72
CA VAL A 69 4.90 -14.49 15.94
C VAL A 69 4.14 -15.30 17.00
N ARG A 70 4.87 -16.11 17.76
CA ARG A 70 4.34 -16.88 18.89
C ARG A 70 4.77 -16.24 20.20
N ILE A 71 3.79 -15.79 20.97
CA ILE A 71 4.00 -15.30 22.34
C ILE A 71 3.72 -16.45 23.29
N THR A 72 4.65 -16.76 24.20
CA THR A 72 4.50 -17.81 25.21
C THR A 72 4.44 -17.19 26.60
N ALA A 73 3.43 -17.57 27.37
CA ALA A 73 3.26 -17.22 28.77
C ALA A 73 3.52 -18.46 29.64
N SER A 74 4.36 -18.33 30.66
CA SER A 74 4.76 -19.44 31.53
C SER A 74 4.60 -19.08 33.00
N TYR A 75 3.98 -19.97 33.76
CA TYR A 75 3.79 -19.85 35.20
C TYR A 75 3.67 -21.22 35.85
N ALA A 76 4.34 -21.41 37.00
CA ALA A 76 4.27 -22.63 37.81
C ALA A 76 4.47 -23.95 37.03
N GLY A 77 5.36 -23.95 36.03
CA GLY A 77 5.65 -25.12 35.19
C GLY A 77 4.65 -25.38 34.05
N ALA A 78 3.56 -24.60 33.97
CA ALA A 78 2.64 -24.61 32.84
C ALA A 78 3.00 -23.49 31.85
N SER A 79 2.76 -23.73 30.56
CA SER A 79 2.94 -22.74 29.50
C SER A 79 1.76 -22.72 28.55
N MET A 80 1.38 -21.54 28.09
CA MET A 80 0.39 -21.34 27.04
C MET A 80 0.97 -20.42 25.97
N ALA A 81 0.58 -20.63 24.72
CA ALA A 81 1.04 -19.81 23.60
C ALA A 81 -0.14 -19.19 22.84
N ALA A 82 0.05 -17.96 22.40
CA ALA A 82 -0.82 -17.24 21.48
C ALA A 82 -0.07 -16.97 20.18
N ILE A 83 -0.79 -17.01 19.06
CA ILE A 83 -0.26 -16.67 17.74
C ILE A 83 -0.81 -15.30 17.36
N VAL A 84 0.10 -14.40 16.99
CA VAL A 84 -0.21 -13.08 16.45
C VAL A 84 0.42 -12.94 15.07
N THR A 85 -0.33 -12.44 14.10
CA THR A 85 0.17 -12.07 12.78
C THR A 85 0.19 -10.56 12.67
N VAL A 86 1.38 -9.99 12.54
CA VAL A 86 1.59 -8.56 12.29
C VAL A 86 1.50 -8.33 10.79
N MET A 87 0.60 -7.45 10.37
CA MET A 87 0.46 -7.02 8.98
C MET A 87 1.33 -5.79 8.69
N PRO A 88 1.88 -5.67 7.48
CA PRO A 88 2.51 -4.44 7.02
C PRO A 88 1.50 -3.28 7.01
N PRO A 89 1.97 -2.02 7.03
CA PRO A 89 1.11 -0.87 6.80
C PRO A 89 0.43 -0.99 5.42
N PRO A 90 -0.85 -0.61 5.29
CA PRO A 90 -1.54 -0.62 4.00
C PRO A 90 -0.77 0.22 2.97
N VAL A 91 -0.70 -0.27 1.74
CA VAL A 91 -0.18 0.51 0.62
C VAL A 91 -1.21 1.54 0.17
N VAL A 92 -0.77 2.79 0.01
CA VAL A 92 -1.63 3.90 -0.42
C VAL A 92 -1.02 4.52 -1.68
N PRO A 93 -1.78 4.61 -2.78
CA PRO A 93 -1.28 5.14 -4.03
C PRO A 93 -1.35 6.66 -4.00
N SER A 94 -0.32 7.29 -4.55
CA SER A 94 -0.36 8.71 -4.88
C SER A 94 0.55 8.92 -6.08
N PHE A 95 0.08 9.70 -7.05
CA PHE A 95 0.88 10.02 -8.20
C PHE A 95 0.56 11.38 -8.78
N ASN A 96 1.46 11.87 -9.64
CA ASN A 96 1.22 13.01 -10.50
C ASN A 96 1.61 12.67 -11.94
N VAL A 97 1.02 13.39 -12.88
CA VAL A 97 1.40 13.34 -14.30
C VAL A 97 2.00 14.69 -14.69
N ARG A 98 3.19 14.67 -15.30
CA ARG A 98 3.95 15.88 -15.67
C ARG A 98 4.41 15.80 -17.12
N SER A 99 3.94 16.71 -17.95
CA SER A 99 4.49 16.97 -19.28
C SER A 99 5.67 17.93 -19.18
N GLN A 100 6.73 17.65 -19.94
CA GLN A 100 7.90 18.53 -20.02
C GLN A 100 7.54 19.88 -20.66
N SER A 101 6.63 19.87 -21.63
CA SER A 101 6.23 21.06 -22.39
C SER A 101 5.04 21.81 -21.79
N ARG A 102 4.17 21.14 -21.03
CA ARG A 102 2.88 21.71 -20.56
C ARG A 102 2.65 21.64 -19.05
N GLY A 103 3.55 21.01 -18.28
CA GLY A 103 3.47 20.94 -16.83
C GLY A 103 2.49 19.87 -16.32
N LEU A 104 1.87 20.12 -15.16
CA LEU A 104 1.04 19.13 -14.45
C LEU A 104 -0.28 18.82 -15.17
N GLY A 105 -0.67 17.54 -15.16
CA GLY A 105 -1.97 17.08 -15.67
C GLY A 105 -2.09 17.12 -17.20
N ALA A 106 -0.97 17.18 -17.91
CA ALA A 106 -0.93 17.19 -19.37
C ALA A 106 0.06 16.16 -19.91
N CYS A 107 -0.17 15.75 -21.16
CA CYS A 107 0.75 15.00 -22.01
C CYS A 107 0.69 15.57 -23.43
N VAL A 108 1.82 15.58 -24.11
CA VAL A 108 1.92 15.89 -25.54
C VAL A 108 2.34 14.64 -26.27
N VAL A 109 1.69 14.35 -27.40
CA VAL A 109 2.04 13.25 -28.28
C VAL A 109 3.25 13.68 -29.12
N GLU A 110 4.29 12.85 -29.12
CA GLU A 110 5.54 13.12 -29.84
C GLU A 110 5.79 12.04 -30.92
N SER A 111 6.65 12.36 -31.89
CA SER A 111 7.07 11.44 -32.96
C SER A 111 8.32 10.61 -32.60
N GLY A 112 8.82 10.73 -31.36
CA GLY A 112 10.09 10.16 -30.89
C GLY A 112 9.97 8.76 -30.27
N ALA A 113 11.05 8.29 -29.63
CA ALA A 113 11.11 6.97 -28.98
C ALA A 113 10.21 6.86 -27.74
N GLN A 114 9.82 7.99 -27.14
CA GLN A 114 8.72 8.07 -26.19
C GLN A 114 7.56 8.74 -26.91
N ASP A 115 6.49 7.99 -27.15
CA ASP A 115 5.31 8.45 -27.88
C ASP A 115 4.58 9.62 -27.20
N PHE A 116 4.85 9.84 -25.91
CA PHE A 116 4.29 10.89 -25.07
C PHE A 116 5.37 11.55 -24.22
N ASP A 117 5.35 12.88 -24.13
CA ASP A 117 6.34 13.69 -23.39
C ASP A 117 6.17 13.63 -21.85
N CYS A 118 5.08 13.02 -21.39
CA CYS A 118 4.72 13.06 -19.99
C CYS A 118 5.33 11.91 -19.19
N PHE A 119 5.53 12.21 -17.92
CA PHE A 119 6.08 11.33 -16.92
C PHE A 119 5.05 11.07 -15.83
N LEU A 120 5.01 9.82 -15.38
CA LEU A 120 4.16 9.34 -14.30
C LEU A 120 5.03 9.19 -13.06
N ASP A 121 4.76 10.00 -12.05
CA ASP A 121 5.51 10.02 -10.79
C ASP A 121 4.63 9.50 -9.66
N GLY A 122 4.82 8.23 -9.30
CA GLY A 122 4.17 7.55 -8.19
C GLY A 122 4.96 7.57 -6.89
N SER A 123 6.03 8.38 -6.79
CA SER A 123 6.98 8.36 -5.66
C SER A 123 6.37 8.78 -4.32
N SER A 124 5.25 9.49 -4.34
CA SER A 124 4.52 9.89 -3.13
C SER A 124 3.60 8.80 -2.56
N SER A 125 3.58 7.61 -3.18
CA SER A 125 2.85 6.45 -2.64
C SER A 125 3.48 5.99 -1.32
N THR A 126 2.67 5.55 -0.36
CA THR A 126 3.13 5.15 0.98
C THR A 126 2.92 3.66 1.24
N GLY A 127 3.64 3.12 2.22
CA GLY A 127 3.73 1.68 2.50
C GLY A 127 4.93 1.04 1.81
N PHE A 128 5.06 -0.28 1.91
CA PHE A 128 6.14 -1.04 1.27
C PHE A 128 5.79 -1.38 -0.19
N VAL A 129 5.73 -0.37 -1.04
CA VAL A 129 5.37 -0.54 -2.46
C VAL A 129 6.51 -1.22 -3.22
N THR A 130 6.18 -2.26 -3.97
CA THR A 130 7.10 -2.97 -4.86
C THR A 130 6.71 -2.88 -6.34
N SER A 131 5.42 -2.64 -6.63
CA SER A 131 4.93 -2.51 -8.00
C SER A 131 3.93 -1.36 -8.14
N TRP A 132 4.00 -0.64 -9.26
CA TRP A 132 3.06 0.39 -9.66
C TRP A 132 2.29 -0.07 -10.88
N ILE A 133 1.00 -0.29 -10.72
CA ILE A 133 0.09 -0.81 -11.73
C ILE A 133 -0.66 0.37 -12.34
N TRP A 134 -0.20 0.80 -13.50
CA TRP A 134 -0.75 1.91 -14.25
C TRP A 134 -1.83 1.41 -15.20
N THR A 135 -2.91 2.16 -15.32
CA THR A 135 -3.91 1.97 -16.37
C THR A 135 -4.27 3.30 -16.99
N TYR A 136 -4.35 3.32 -18.31
CA TYR A 136 -4.69 4.47 -19.13
C TYR A 136 -6.00 4.18 -19.82
N ARG A 137 -6.93 5.12 -19.79
CA ARG A 137 -8.21 5.02 -20.49
C ARG A 137 -8.45 6.27 -21.31
N MET A 138 -8.74 6.08 -22.59
CA MET A 138 -9.13 7.15 -23.52
C MET A 138 -10.34 6.67 -24.31
N GLY A 139 -11.49 7.31 -24.10
CA GLY A 139 -12.77 6.82 -24.65
C GLY A 139 -13.08 5.39 -24.20
N THR A 140 -13.12 4.46 -25.16
CA THR A 140 -13.32 3.02 -24.89
C THR A 140 -12.01 2.24 -24.83
N ALA A 141 -10.90 2.81 -25.29
CA ALA A 141 -9.60 2.16 -25.26
C ALA A 141 -9.04 2.16 -23.83
N THR A 142 -8.53 1.02 -23.38
CA THR A 142 -7.88 0.85 -22.08
C THR A 142 -6.59 0.06 -22.25
N LEU A 143 -5.50 0.55 -21.69
CA LEU A 143 -4.19 -0.11 -21.67
C LEU A 143 -3.62 -0.10 -20.26
N GLY A 144 -2.96 -1.18 -19.87
CA GLY A 144 -2.33 -1.31 -18.56
C GLY A 144 -0.85 -1.65 -18.67
N HIS A 145 -0.06 -1.19 -17.70
CA HIS A 145 1.35 -1.54 -17.56
C HIS A 145 1.75 -1.54 -16.09
N THR A 146 2.65 -2.45 -15.71
CA THR A 146 3.20 -2.52 -14.34
C THR A 146 4.68 -2.17 -14.35
N SER A 147 5.06 -1.13 -13.62
CA SER A 147 6.46 -0.73 -13.42
C SER A 147 6.99 -1.18 -12.07
N GLN A 148 8.29 -1.48 -12.00
CA GLN A 148 9.01 -1.80 -10.75
C GLN A 148 9.67 -0.56 -10.11
N ALA A 149 9.66 0.56 -10.83
CA ALA A 149 10.04 1.85 -10.31
C ALA A 149 8.78 2.71 -10.12
N SER A 150 8.82 3.61 -9.13
CA SER A 150 7.79 4.62 -8.89
C SER A 150 7.59 5.59 -10.05
N ASN A 151 8.60 5.65 -10.92
CA ASN A 151 8.72 6.56 -12.03
C ASN A 151 8.56 5.79 -13.33
N SER A 152 7.64 6.23 -14.19
CA SER A 152 7.34 5.55 -15.46
C SER A 152 6.94 6.53 -16.56
N HIS A 153 6.97 6.05 -17.80
CA HIS A 153 6.38 6.73 -18.95
C HIS A 153 5.18 5.92 -19.45
N PRO A 154 4.16 6.57 -20.04
CA PRO A 154 3.07 5.86 -20.70
C PRO A 154 3.61 4.88 -21.75
N GLN A 155 3.28 3.59 -21.60
CA GLN A 155 3.67 2.54 -22.54
C GLN A 155 2.48 2.21 -23.45
N ILE A 156 2.28 3.03 -24.49
CA ILE A 156 1.13 2.94 -25.40
C ILE A 156 1.64 2.52 -26.78
N SER A 157 1.85 1.21 -26.98
CA SER A 157 2.48 0.64 -28.19
C SER A 157 1.70 0.85 -29.49
N THR A 158 0.44 1.24 -29.40
CA THR A 158 -0.44 1.54 -30.54
C THR A 158 -0.99 2.96 -30.42
N LYS A 159 -0.09 3.92 -30.16
CA LYS A 159 -0.35 5.36 -29.93
C LYS A 159 -1.58 5.88 -30.66
N CYS A 160 -1.64 5.77 -31.99
CA CYS A 160 -2.75 6.32 -32.76
C CYS A 160 -4.06 5.54 -32.61
N ALA A 161 -4.03 4.20 -32.67
CA ALA A 161 -5.23 3.39 -32.48
C ALA A 161 -5.83 3.57 -31.07
N PHE A 162 -4.98 3.83 -30.07
CA PHE A 162 -5.42 4.15 -28.72
C PHE A 162 -6.16 5.49 -28.63
N LEU A 163 -5.83 6.45 -29.49
CA LEU A 163 -6.45 7.77 -29.55
C LEU A 163 -7.74 7.82 -30.39
N ASP A 164 -8.00 6.83 -31.26
CA ASP A 164 -9.12 6.84 -32.21
C ASP A 164 -10.51 6.99 -31.56
N THR A 165 -10.69 6.46 -30.36
CA THR A 165 -11.96 6.53 -29.62
C THR A 165 -12.00 7.66 -28.59
N ALA A 166 -10.91 8.41 -28.46
CA ALA A 166 -10.77 9.44 -27.46
C ALA A 166 -11.66 10.64 -27.80
N THR A 167 -12.35 11.15 -26.79
CA THR A 167 -13.09 12.41 -26.87
C THR A 167 -12.27 13.53 -26.25
N GLY A 168 -12.54 14.75 -26.68
CA GLY A 168 -11.72 15.90 -26.37
C GLY A 168 -12.51 17.18 -26.20
N GLY A 169 -11.78 18.27 -26.02
CA GLY A 169 -12.33 19.62 -25.98
C GLY A 169 -11.31 20.63 -26.47
N ASP A 170 -11.70 21.90 -26.42
CA ASP A 170 -10.85 23.01 -26.78
C ASP A 170 -10.16 23.56 -25.53
N GLY A 171 -8.84 23.62 -25.59
CA GLY A 171 -7.98 24.16 -24.56
C GLY A 171 -7.87 25.68 -24.63
N PRO A 172 -7.12 26.28 -23.69
CA PRO A 172 -6.76 27.69 -23.79
C PRO A 172 -6.09 27.96 -25.14
N ASN A 173 -6.46 29.05 -25.81
CA ASN A 173 -5.93 29.44 -27.13
C ASN A 173 -6.37 28.58 -28.34
N GLY A 174 -7.43 27.78 -28.19
CA GLY A 174 -8.02 27.02 -29.30
C GLY A 174 -7.29 25.72 -29.64
N GLU A 175 -6.34 25.30 -28.79
CA GLU A 175 -5.65 24.03 -28.96
C GLU A 175 -6.56 22.85 -28.57
N ARG A 176 -6.77 21.90 -29.48
CA ARG A 176 -7.59 20.73 -29.17
C ARG A 176 -6.81 19.73 -28.30
N TYR A 177 -7.49 19.18 -27.29
CA TYR A 177 -6.95 18.13 -26.43
C TYR A 177 -7.92 16.95 -26.35
N LEU A 178 -7.38 15.77 -26.02
CA LEU A 178 -8.12 14.55 -25.74
C LEU A 178 -8.10 14.26 -24.23
N ASN A 179 -9.18 13.68 -23.72
CA ASN A 179 -9.28 13.27 -22.32
C ASN A 179 -8.66 11.89 -22.13
N MET A 180 -7.67 11.80 -21.24
CA MET A 180 -7.13 10.55 -20.74
C MET A 180 -7.37 10.47 -19.25
N THR A 181 -7.90 9.34 -18.80
CA THR A 181 -7.91 8.99 -17.40
C THR A 181 -6.71 8.09 -17.12
N VAL A 182 -5.86 8.50 -16.20
CA VAL A 182 -4.76 7.68 -15.68
C VAL A 182 -5.16 7.20 -14.30
N THR A 183 -5.03 5.89 -14.05
CA THR A 183 -5.23 5.32 -12.72
C THR A 183 -3.97 4.59 -12.26
N LEU A 184 -3.75 4.62 -10.95
CA LEU A 184 -2.69 3.89 -10.28
C LEU A 184 -3.28 3.00 -9.18
N GLN A 185 -2.86 1.74 -9.16
CA GLN A 185 -2.82 0.92 -7.95
C GLN A 185 -1.36 0.62 -7.62
N VAL A 186 -1.04 0.59 -6.33
CA VAL A 186 0.25 0.12 -5.85
C VAL A 186 0.10 -1.24 -5.19
N GLN A 187 1.15 -2.05 -5.26
CA GLN A 187 1.16 -3.39 -4.69
C GLN A 187 2.40 -3.59 -3.82
N ASP A 188 2.23 -4.29 -2.69
CA ASP A 188 3.33 -4.71 -1.81
C ASP A 188 3.92 -6.08 -2.18
N ARG A 189 4.97 -6.50 -1.48
CA ARG A 189 5.61 -7.82 -1.68
C ARG A 189 4.67 -9.00 -1.39
N ASN A 190 3.59 -8.79 -0.65
CA ASN A 190 2.61 -9.81 -0.29
C ASN A 190 1.48 -9.93 -1.33
N GLY A 191 1.51 -9.11 -2.38
CA GLY A 191 0.50 -9.07 -3.42
C GLY A 191 -0.73 -8.23 -3.07
N ASN A 192 -0.76 -7.57 -1.91
CA ASN A 192 -1.87 -6.70 -1.53
C ASN A 192 -1.87 -5.47 -2.42
N THR A 193 -3.04 -5.16 -2.99
CA THR A 193 -3.22 -3.99 -3.85
C THR A 193 -3.96 -2.89 -3.12
N SER A 194 -3.60 -1.65 -3.42
CA SER A 194 -4.31 -0.49 -2.90
C SER A 194 -5.67 -0.28 -3.59
N ALA A 195 -6.46 0.65 -3.03
CA ALA A 195 -7.53 1.31 -3.79
C ALA A 195 -6.98 1.97 -5.06
N LEU A 196 -7.86 2.35 -5.98
CA LEU A 196 -7.48 3.10 -7.18
C LEU A 196 -7.33 4.58 -6.85
N MET A 197 -6.21 5.18 -7.27
CA MET A 197 -6.08 6.64 -7.41
C MET A 197 -6.24 7.01 -8.88
N GLN A 198 -6.89 8.13 -9.17
CA GLN A 198 -7.15 8.58 -10.53
C GLN A 198 -6.78 10.04 -10.72
N HIS A 199 -6.22 10.36 -11.89
CA HIS A 199 -6.10 11.71 -12.41
C HIS A 199 -6.61 11.78 -13.85
N ASP A 200 -7.35 12.84 -14.15
CA ASP A 200 -7.69 13.20 -15.52
C ASP A 200 -6.57 14.05 -16.12
N VAL A 201 -6.17 13.69 -17.33
CA VAL A 201 -4.99 14.20 -18.03
C VAL A 201 -5.42 14.66 -19.41
N LYS A 202 -4.98 15.87 -19.78
CA LYS A 202 -5.20 16.41 -21.12
C LYS A 202 -4.07 15.97 -22.05
N VAL A 203 -4.40 15.28 -23.13
CA VAL A 203 -3.45 14.82 -24.15
C VAL A 203 -3.54 15.70 -25.38
N TYR A 204 -2.44 16.33 -25.77
CA TYR A 204 -2.36 17.20 -26.95
C TYR A 204 -1.73 16.43 -28.12
N PRO A 205 -2.47 16.15 -29.21
CA PRO A 205 -1.99 15.28 -30.29
C PRO A 205 -0.83 15.86 -31.13
N ASN A 206 -0.59 17.18 -31.10
CA ASN A 206 0.54 17.81 -31.80
C ASN A 206 0.68 17.45 -33.30
N ARG A 207 -0.44 17.36 -34.02
CA ARG A 207 -0.51 16.95 -35.44
C ARG A 207 -0.14 15.49 -35.72
N GLU A 208 0.08 14.69 -34.68
CA GLU A 208 0.24 13.26 -34.80
C GLU A 208 -1.11 12.58 -35.04
N CYS A 209 -1.09 11.33 -35.51
CA CYS A 209 -2.27 10.48 -35.64
C CYS A 209 -3.42 11.07 -36.48
N GLY A 210 -3.10 11.91 -37.47
CA GLY A 210 -4.07 12.49 -38.39
C GLY A 210 -4.90 13.65 -37.83
N PHE A 211 -4.60 14.14 -36.64
CA PHE A 211 -5.27 15.31 -36.06
C PHE A 211 -4.74 16.60 -36.71
N SER A 212 -5.54 17.30 -37.53
CA SER A 212 -5.22 18.66 -37.99
C SER A 212 -5.89 19.70 -37.09
N TYR A 213 -5.16 20.75 -36.70
CA TYR A 213 -5.72 21.93 -36.03
C TYR A 213 -6.52 22.78 -37.01
#